data_AF-A0A0L6CE33-F1
#
_entry.id   AF-A0A0L6CE33-F1
#
_cell.length_a   1.000
_cell.length_b   1.000
_cell.length_c   1.000
_cell.angle_alpha   90.00
_cell.angle_beta   90.00
_cell.angle_gamma   90.00
#
_symmetry.space_group_name_H-M   'P 1'
#
loop_
_entity.id
_entity.type
_entity.pdbx_description
1 polymer ?
#
loop_
_entity_poly.entity_id
_entity_poly.type
_entity_poly.pdbx_seq_one_letter_code
_entity_poly.pdbx_strand_id
1 'polypeptide(L)'
;MPTRKIATETALTVVKHLINGRDDQFIATATGLTETQVQDIKIGHGYPDRDKMEHALAMLERRTGETTTRTGPSPSRPPVSSRLARGGQVTNSAPRAVDPKPITSSVRQAKPSANELIVAASRSPKARTRSLGAKIAGLLGDLSDRLAQEEQEEARQAAEEAENAKRLKRIAQLEAELRSLRGKVRRTKTAPTLGAPAPKVRQWAKESGIECPAFGKVPARVRDAYDAAHAAA
;
A
#
# COMPACT_ATOMS: atom_id res chain seq x y z
N MET A 1 26.67 -26.98 9.21
CA MET A 1 25.60 -27.59 8.37
C MET A 1 25.55 -26.83 7.05
N PRO A 2 25.72 -27.49 5.89
CA PRO A 2 25.68 -26.82 4.60
C PRO A 2 24.27 -26.26 4.34
N THR A 3 24.15 -24.94 4.20
CA THR A 3 22.91 -24.28 3.81
C THR A 3 22.62 -24.59 2.34
N ARG A 4 21.78 -25.60 2.10
CA ARG A 4 21.32 -25.94 0.74
C ARG A 4 20.60 -24.71 0.17
N LYS A 5 21.08 -24.20 -0.97
CA LYS A 5 20.42 -23.08 -1.65
C LYS A 5 19.00 -23.51 -2.04
N ILE A 6 18.00 -22.87 -1.46
CA ILE A 6 16.58 -23.12 -1.76
C ILE A 6 16.26 -22.44 -3.09
N ALA A 7 15.58 -23.15 -3.98
CA ALA A 7 15.15 -22.58 -5.26
C ALA A 7 14.11 -21.48 -5.03
N THR A 8 14.15 -20.42 -5.85
CA THR A 8 13.23 -19.28 -5.76
C THR A 8 11.77 -19.69 -5.93
N GLU A 9 11.49 -20.70 -6.75
CA GLU A 9 10.16 -21.27 -6.97
C GLU A 9 9.60 -21.93 -5.71
N THR A 10 10.45 -22.65 -4.97
CA THR A 10 10.06 -23.29 -3.71
C THR A 10 9.76 -22.23 -2.66
N ALA A 11 10.60 -21.19 -2.54
CA ALA A 11 10.37 -20.07 -1.62
C ALA A 11 9.06 -19.32 -1.93
N LEU A 12 8.75 -19.11 -3.21
CA LEU A 12 7.50 -18.51 -3.66
C LEU A 12 6.28 -19.34 -3.23
N THR A 13 6.37 -20.67 -3.34
CA THR A 13 5.29 -21.58 -2.93
C THR A 13 5.08 -21.56 -1.42
N VAL A 14 6.16 -21.52 -0.64
CA VAL A 14 6.12 -21.36 0.83
C VAL A 14 5.43 -20.05 1.22
N VAL A 15 5.84 -18.93 0.64
CA VAL A 15 5.25 -17.60 0.92
C VAL A 15 3.76 -17.57 0.58
N LYS A 16 3.35 -18.16 -0.56
CA LYS A 16 1.93 -18.28 -0.93
C LYS A 16 1.12 -19.06 0.09
N HIS A 17 1.64 -20.17 0.62
CA HIS A 17 0.92 -20.94 1.63
C HIS A 17 0.84 -20.24 2.99
N LEU A 18 1.88 -19.48 3.37
CA LEU A 18 1.88 -18.69 4.61
C LEU A 18 0.86 -17.56 4.59
N ILE A 19 0.73 -16.84 3.46
CA ILE A 19 -0.29 -15.78 3.29
C ILE A 19 -1.70 -16.37 3.38
N ASN A 20 -1.89 -17.60 2.90
CA ASN A 20 -3.13 -18.36 3.02
C ASN A 20 -3.37 -18.97 4.42
N GLY A 21 -2.50 -18.69 5.41
CA GLY A 21 -2.66 -19.13 6.79
C GLY A 21 -2.40 -20.63 7.01
N ARG A 22 -1.63 -21.29 6.13
CA ARG A 22 -1.23 -22.69 6.34
C ARG A 22 -0.13 -22.80 7.39
N ASP A 23 -0.13 -23.93 8.09
CA ASP A 23 0.83 -24.29 9.12
C ASP A 23 2.19 -24.72 8.53
N ASP A 24 3.24 -24.54 9.32
CA ASP A 24 4.63 -24.80 8.90
C ASP A 24 4.85 -26.29 8.57
N GLN A 25 4.17 -27.19 9.29
CA GLN A 25 4.26 -28.64 9.08
C GLN A 25 3.62 -29.06 7.75
N PHE A 26 2.45 -28.51 7.41
CA PHE A 26 1.84 -28.70 6.10
C PHE A 26 2.74 -28.20 4.98
N ILE A 27 3.33 -27.01 5.13
CA ILE A 27 4.20 -26.40 4.12
C ILE A 27 5.48 -27.23 3.91
N ALA A 28 6.10 -27.71 4.99
CA ALA A 28 7.25 -28.60 4.95
C ALA A 28 6.93 -29.88 4.16
N THR A 29 5.77 -30.49 4.42
CA THR A 29 5.31 -31.69 3.73
C THR A 29 5.02 -31.43 2.25
N ALA A 30 4.35 -30.32 1.93
CA ALA A 30 3.96 -29.98 0.56
C ALA A 30 5.15 -29.60 -0.34
N THR A 31 6.16 -28.96 0.23
CA THR A 31 7.34 -28.47 -0.51
C THR A 31 8.57 -29.38 -0.40
N GLY A 32 8.53 -30.39 0.48
CA GLY A 32 9.66 -31.27 0.77
C GLY A 32 10.81 -30.56 1.50
N LEU A 33 10.56 -29.40 2.11
CA LEU A 33 11.52 -28.67 2.92
C LEU A 33 11.47 -29.14 4.37
N THR A 34 12.57 -28.95 5.09
CA THR A 34 12.58 -29.13 6.55
C THR A 34 11.88 -27.95 7.23
N GLU A 35 11.30 -28.17 8.41
CA GLU A 35 10.59 -27.14 9.16
C GLU A 35 11.48 -25.92 9.48
N THR A 36 12.76 -26.17 9.78
CA THR A 36 13.76 -25.11 9.98
C THR A 36 13.97 -24.24 8.74
N GLN A 37 13.98 -24.83 7.55
CA GLN A 37 14.08 -24.09 6.29
C GLN A 37 12.83 -23.25 6.02
N VAL A 38 11.64 -23.76 6.34
CA VAL A 38 10.39 -22.99 6.24
C VAL A 38 10.44 -21.79 7.20
N GLN A 39 10.96 -21.99 8.41
CA GLN A 39 11.10 -20.92 9.40
C GLN A 39 12.14 -19.86 9.01
N ASP A 40 13.25 -20.25 8.39
CA ASP A 40 14.23 -19.31 7.83
C ASP A 40 13.61 -18.45 6.73
N ILE A 41 12.79 -19.05 5.85
CA ILE A 41 12.04 -18.33 4.80
C ILE A 41 11.03 -17.37 5.44
N LYS A 42 10.32 -17.78 6.49
CA LYS A 42 9.37 -16.91 7.23
C LYS A 42 10.06 -15.66 7.77
N ILE A 43 11.18 -15.82 8.46
CA ILE A 43 11.95 -14.72 9.05
C ILE A 43 12.50 -13.81 7.94
N GLY A 44 13.06 -14.41 6.87
CA GLY A 44 13.64 -13.67 5.76
C GLY A 44 12.65 -12.81 4.97
N HIS A 45 11.37 -13.17 4.96
CA HIS A 45 10.31 -12.45 4.24
C HIS A 45 9.36 -11.65 5.14
N GLY A 46 9.64 -11.59 6.44
CA GLY A 46 8.95 -10.67 7.36
C GLY A 46 7.65 -11.19 7.95
N TYR A 47 7.41 -12.51 7.99
CA TYR A 47 6.29 -13.09 8.72
C TYR A 47 6.33 -12.68 10.21
N PRO A 48 5.19 -12.39 10.89
CA PRO A 48 3.80 -12.56 10.45
C PRO A 48 3.18 -11.36 9.72
N ASP A 49 3.97 -10.36 9.30
CA ASP A 49 3.48 -9.15 8.65
C ASP A 49 3.02 -9.46 7.21
N ARG A 50 1.71 -9.36 6.96
CA ARG A 50 1.10 -9.74 5.68
C ARG A 50 1.56 -8.85 4.53
N ASP A 51 1.68 -7.54 4.77
CA ASP A 51 2.07 -6.58 3.74
C ASP A 51 3.50 -6.85 3.26
N LYS A 52 4.40 -7.21 4.19
CA LYS A 52 5.77 -7.61 3.86
C LYS A 52 5.83 -8.92 3.08
N MET A 53 4.96 -9.88 3.41
CA MET A 53 4.86 -11.16 2.71
C MET A 53 4.29 -10.99 1.29
N GLU A 54 3.31 -10.11 1.09
CA GLU A 54 2.77 -9.79 -0.24
C GLU A 54 3.81 -9.07 -1.11
N HIS A 55 4.58 -8.14 -0.53
CA HIS A 55 5.72 -7.53 -1.20
C HIS A 55 6.81 -8.56 -1.56
N ALA A 56 7.13 -9.49 -0.65
CA ALA A 56 8.08 -10.57 -0.89
C ALA A 56 7.61 -11.49 -2.02
N LEU A 57 6.31 -11.81 -2.08
CA LEU A 57 5.70 -12.60 -3.14
C LEU A 57 5.88 -11.91 -4.50
N ALA A 58 5.58 -10.60 -4.60
CA ALA A 58 5.76 -9.84 -5.83
C ALA A 58 7.23 -9.81 -6.30
N MET A 59 8.18 -9.68 -5.37
CA MET A 59 9.62 -9.73 -5.66
C MET A 59 10.08 -11.11 -6.16
N LEU A 60 9.55 -12.19 -5.58
CA LEU A 60 9.85 -13.56 -6.00
C LEU A 60 9.23 -13.88 -7.37
N GLU A 61 7.99 -13.45 -7.63
CA GLU A 61 7.33 -13.61 -8.93
C GLU A 61 8.11 -12.91 -10.05
N ARG A 62 8.57 -11.68 -9.79
CA ARG A 62 9.41 -10.93 -10.73
C ARG A 62 10.72 -11.68 -11.06
N ARG A 63 11.40 -12.21 -10.05
CA ARG A 63 12.65 -12.99 -10.24
C ARG A 63 12.43 -14.28 -11.02
N THR A 64 11.30 -14.95 -10.79
CA THR A 64 10.97 -16.21 -11.48
C THR A 64 10.65 -15.95 -12.95
N GLY A 65 9.92 -14.88 -13.26
CA GLY A 65 9.66 -14.45 -14.65
C GLY A 65 10.91 -13.99 -15.41
N GLU A 66 11.88 -13.39 -14.73
CA GLU A 66 13.14 -12.93 -15.33
C GLU A 66 14.13 -14.08 -15.62
N THR A 67 14.03 -15.18 -14.87
CA THR A 67 14.89 -16.36 -15.08
C THR A 67 14.47 -17.15 -16.33
N THR A 68 13.17 -17.19 -16.65
CA THR A 68 12.63 -17.89 -17.82
C THR A 68 12.92 -17.18 -19.16
N THR A 69 13.17 -15.86 -19.16
CA THR A 69 13.39 -15.10 -20.40
C THR A 69 14.86 -15.06 -20.86
N ARG A 70 15.81 -15.58 -20.06
CA ARG A 70 17.25 -15.48 -20.38
C ARG A 70 17.89 -16.76 -20.94
N THR A 71 17.12 -17.82 -21.19
CA THR A 71 17.58 -19.02 -21.89
C THR A 71 16.73 -19.22 -23.15
N GLY A 72 16.99 -18.40 -24.17
CA GLY A 72 16.29 -18.48 -25.44
C GLY A 72 16.70 -19.72 -26.26
N PRO A 73 15.75 -20.52 -26.78
CA PRO A 73 15.97 -21.35 -27.95
C PRO A 73 15.98 -20.49 -29.24
N SER A 74 16.90 -20.84 -30.12
CA SER A 74 17.16 -20.26 -31.44
C SER A 74 15.89 -20.09 -32.32
N PRO A 75 15.71 -18.97 -33.04
CA PRO A 75 14.54 -18.76 -33.89
C PRO A 75 14.73 -19.41 -35.28
N SER A 76 14.21 -20.62 -35.47
CA SER A 76 14.00 -21.21 -36.80
C SER A 76 12.61 -20.85 -37.35
N ARG A 77 12.60 -19.79 -38.15
CA ARG A 77 11.87 -19.57 -39.43
C ARG A 77 10.66 -20.50 -39.74
N PRO A 78 9.43 -19.97 -39.87
CA PRO A 78 8.34 -20.71 -40.53
C PRO A 78 8.37 -20.53 -42.07
N PRO A 79 7.99 -21.56 -42.85
CA PRO A 79 7.81 -21.43 -44.29
C PRO A 79 6.42 -20.86 -44.61
N VAL A 80 6.41 -19.97 -45.59
CA VAL A 80 5.23 -19.46 -46.28
C VAL A 80 4.64 -20.59 -47.15
N SER A 81 3.33 -20.81 -47.08
CA SER A 81 2.60 -21.52 -48.12
C SER A 81 1.22 -20.93 -48.31
N SER A 82 1.09 -20.38 -49.51
CA SER A 82 -0.08 -19.90 -50.22
C SER A 82 -1.05 -21.02 -50.60
N ARG A 83 -2.36 -20.73 -50.50
CA ARG A 83 -3.43 -21.27 -51.38
C ARG A 83 -4.72 -20.51 -51.08
N LEU A 84 -5.20 -19.60 -51.94
CA LEU A 84 -5.99 -19.83 -53.16
C LEU A 84 -7.13 -20.85 -53.00
N ALA A 85 -8.33 -20.34 -52.70
CA ALA A 85 -9.63 -20.82 -53.21
C ALA A 85 -10.67 -19.71 -52.93
N ARG A 86 -11.13 -18.93 -53.92
CA ARG A 86 -12.07 -19.25 -55.01
C ARG A 86 -13.54 -19.04 -54.60
N GLY A 87 -14.12 -17.95 -55.15
CA GLY A 87 -15.44 -17.96 -55.77
C GLY A 87 -16.64 -17.66 -54.89
N GLY A 88 -17.29 -16.52 -55.14
CA GLY A 88 -18.62 -16.22 -54.62
C GLY A 88 -19.08 -14.78 -54.86
N GLN A 89 -19.14 -14.34 -56.12
CA GLN A 89 -19.97 -13.19 -56.51
C GLN A 89 -21.44 -13.58 -56.36
N VAL A 90 -22.27 -12.74 -55.74
CA VAL A 90 -23.60 -12.42 -56.27
C VAL A 90 -23.99 -10.99 -55.93
N THR A 91 -24.55 -10.34 -56.94
CA THR A 91 -24.85 -8.93 -57.14
C THR A 91 -26.12 -8.45 -56.44
N ASN A 92 -26.12 -7.14 -56.12
CA ASN A 92 -27.22 -6.16 -56.16
C ASN A 92 -28.67 -6.67 -56.06
N SER A 93 -29.39 -6.18 -55.03
CA SER A 93 -30.84 -6.03 -55.07
C SER A 93 -31.24 -4.63 -54.62
N ALA A 94 -32.01 -3.98 -55.49
CA ALA A 94 -32.49 -2.60 -55.43
C ALA A 94 -33.45 -2.32 -54.25
N PRO A 95 -33.65 -1.04 -53.87
CA PRO A 95 -34.64 -0.66 -52.86
C PRO A 95 -36.06 -0.82 -53.40
N ARG A 96 -36.85 -1.69 -52.76
CA ARG A 96 -38.27 -1.88 -53.07
C ARG A 96 -39.14 -0.96 -52.22
N ALA A 97 -40.17 -0.42 -52.88
CA ALA A 97 -41.13 0.54 -52.36
C ALA A 97 -41.79 0.11 -51.03
N VAL A 98 -42.04 1.13 -50.21
CA VAL A 98 -42.58 1.06 -48.85
C VAL A 98 -44.10 0.89 -48.91
N ASP A 99 -44.60 -0.28 -48.50
CA ASP A 99 -45.99 -0.47 -48.08
C ASP A 99 -46.10 -0.16 -46.56
N PRO A 100 -47.00 0.72 -46.11
CA PRO A 100 -47.20 0.99 -44.70
C PRO A 100 -47.93 -0.19 -44.03
N LYS A 101 -47.17 -1.10 -43.42
CA LYS A 101 -47.72 -2.13 -42.53
C LYS A 101 -48.36 -1.48 -41.29
N PRO A 102 -49.53 -1.94 -40.84
CA PRO A 102 -50.17 -1.42 -39.64
C PRO A 102 -49.26 -1.65 -38.43
N ILE A 103 -48.96 -0.55 -37.73
CA ILE A 103 -48.18 -0.51 -36.50
C ILE A 103 -49.06 -1.12 -35.41
N THR A 104 -49.04 -2.45 -35.31
CA THR A 104 -49.55 -3.13 -34.12
C THR A 104 -48.57 -2.83 -33.01
N SER A 105 -48.97 -1.90 -32.14
CA SER A 105 -48.30 -1.55 -30.90
C SER A 105 -48.23 -2.80 -30.02
N SER A 106 -47.20 -3.61 -30.26
CA SER A 106 -46.82 -4.74 -29.42
C SER A 106 -46.42 -4.17 -28.07
N VAL A 107 -47.38 -4.15 -27.14
CA VAL A 107 -47.17 -3.86 -25.73
C VAL A 107 -46.08 -4.82 -25.25
N ARG A 108 -44.84 -4.32 -25.10
CA ARG A 108 -43.74 -5.09 -24.51
C ARG A 108 -44.16 -5.45 -23.10
N GLN A 109 -44.61 -6.69 -22.90
CA GLN A 109 -44.90 -7.19 -21.57
C GLN A 109 -43.61 -7.05 -20.75
N ALA A 110 -43.72 -6.33 -19.62
CA ALA A 110 -42.62 -6.21 -18.69
C ALA A 110 -42.23 -7.63 -18.25
N LYS A 111 -40.95 -7.96 -18.40
CA LYS A 111 -40.46 -9.27 -17.96
C LYS A 111 -40.69 -9.37 -16.45
N PRO A 112 -41.27 -10.46 -15.95
CA PRO A 112 -41.52 -10.64 -14.52
C PRO A 112 -40.21 -10.51 -13.74
N SER A 113 -40.30 -9.92 -12.55
CA SER A 113 -39.13 -9.74 -11.69
C SER A 113 -38.53 -11.09 -11.28
N ALA A 114 -37.24 -11.11 -10.92
CA ALA A 114 -36.58 -12.35 -10.50
C ALA A 114 -37.30 -13.02 -9.31
N ASN A 115 -37.82 -12.21 -8.38
CA ASN A 115 -38.59 -12.69 -7.22
C ASN A 115 -39.92 -13.32 -7.63
N GLU A 116 -40.65 -12.70 -8.58
CA GLU A 116 -41.88 -13.29 -9.12
C GLU A 116 -41.62 -14.63 -9.80
N LEU A 117 -40.52 -14.76 -10.55
CA LEU A 117 -40.13 -16.00 -11.20
C LEU A 117 -39.79 -17.10 -10.18
N ILE A 118 -39.14 -16.77 -9.07
CA ILE A 118 -38.84 -17.72 -7.99
C ILE A 118 -40.13 -18.20 -7.32
N VAL A 119 -41.07 -17.29 -7.02
CA VAL A 119 -42.37 -17.63 -6.43
C VAL A 119 -43.23 -18.46 -7.39
N ALA A 120 -43.22 -18.13 -8.69
CA ALA A 120 -43.90 -18.94 -9.69
C ALA A 120 -43.25 -20.32 -9.84
N ALA A 121 -41.91 -20.39 -9.79
CA ALA A 121 -41.16 -21.63 -9.89
C ALA A 121 -41.44 -22.58 -8.70
N SER A 122 -41.57 -22.04 -7.48
CA SER A 122 -41.86 -22.85 -6.27
C SER A 122 -43.26 -23.47 -6.29
N ARG A 123 -44.23 -22.79 -6.91
CA ARG A 123 -45.61 -23.27 -7.11
C ARG A 123 -45.77 -24.19 -8.33
N SER A 124 -44.73 -24.38 -9.13
CA SER A 124 -44.80 -25.21 -10.33
C SER A 124 -45.01 -26.69 -9.98
N PRO A 125 -45.87 -27.44 -10.71
CA PRO A 125 -46.02 -28.87 -10.49
C PRO A 125 -44.77 -29.68 -10.88
N LYS A 126 -43.91 -29.14 -11.76
CA LYS A 126 -42.69 -29.81 -12.24
C LYS A 126 -41.57 -29.69 -11.22
N ALA A 127 -41.05 -30.84 -10.75
CA ALA A 127 -39.96 -30.90 -9.76
C ALA A 127 -38.69 -30.14 -10.20
N ARG A 128 -38.34 -30.23 -11.49
CA ARG A 128 -37.16 -29.54 -12.05
C ARG A 128 -37.27 -28.01 -12.00
N THR A 129 -38.47 -27.46 -12.18
CA THR A 129 -38.68 -26.01 -12.10
C THR A 129 -38.56 -25.51 -10.67
N ARG A 130 -39.10 -26.26 -9.70
CA ARG A 130 -38.92 -25.96 -8.27
C ARG A 130 -37.45 -25.98 -7.85
N SER A 131 -36.69 -27.00 -8.28
CA SER A 131 -35.27 -27.10 -7.93
C SER A 131 -34.43 -25.98 -8.55
N LEU A 132 -34.77 -25.55 -9.78
CA LEU A 132 -34.14 -24.41 -10.41
C LEU A 132 -34.48 -23.10 -9.69
N GLY A 133 -35.74 -22.90 -9.28
CA GLY A 133 -36.15 -21.75 -8.46
C GLY A 133 -35.40 -21.67 -7.14
N ALA A 134 -35.23 -22.80 -6.45
CA ALA A 134 -34.47 -22.88 -5.20
C ALA A 134 -32.98 -22.53 -5.40
N LYS A 135 -32.35 -23.00 -6.50
CA LYS A 135 -30.96 -22.65 -6.83
C LYS A 135 -30.80 -21.15 -7.11
N ILE A 136 -31.70 -20.56 -7.88
CA ILE A 136 -31.65 -19.13 -8.17
C ILE A 136 -31.83 -18.31 -6.88
N ALA A 137 -32.76 -18.71 -6.01
CA ALA A 137 -32.95 -18.06 -4.72
C ALA A 137 -31.67 -18.10 -3.87
N GLY A 138 -30.97 -19.24 -3.82
CA GLY A 138 -29.67 -19.36 -3.16
C GLY A 138 -28.62 -18.41 -3.73
N LEU A 139 -28.47 -18.38 -5.06
CA LEU A 139 -27.51 -17.48 -5.72
C LEU A 139 -27.82 -15.99 -5.50
N LEU A 140 -29.09 -15.62 -5.42
CA LEU A 140 -29.49 -14.24 -5.08
C LEU A 140 -29.15 -13.90 -3.63
N GLY A 141 -29.33 -14.86 -2.70
CA GLY A 141 -28.90 -14.71 -1.30
C GLY A 141 -27.38 -14.51 -1.19
N ASP A 142 -26.60 -15.36 -1.85
CA ASP A 142 -25.14 -15.24 -1.88
C ASP A 142 -24.69 -13.88 -2.45
N LEU A 143 -25.38 -13.38 -3.49
CA LEU A 143 -25.09 -12.08 -4.07
C LEU A 143 -25.43 -10.93 -3.11
N SER A 144 -26.59 -10.98 -2.44
CA SER A 144 -26.96 -9.95 -1.46
C SER A 144 -26.00 -9.92 -0.28
N ASP A 145 -25.54 -11.08 0.19
CA ASP A 145 -24.59 -11.17 1.30
C ASP A 145 -23.23 -10.57 0.92
N ARG A 146 -22.76 -10.82 -0.31
CA ARG A 146 -21.52 -10.20 -0.82
C ARG A 146 -21.61 -8.69 -0.95
N LEU A 147 -22.73 -8.17 -1.45
CA LEU A 147 -22.93 -6.72 -1.56
C LEU A 147 -23.00 -6.06 -0.17
N ALA A 148 -23.65 -6.70 0.80
CA ALA A 148 -23.67 -6.21 2.18
C ALA A 148 -22.28 -6.24 2.82
N GLN A 149 -21.45 -7.26 2.52
CA GLN A 149 -20.06 -7.32 2.97
C GLN A 149 -19.22 -6.19 2.36
N GLU A 150 -19.37 -5.94 1.06
CA GLU A 150 -18.68 -4.86 0.34
C GLU A 150 -19.02 -3.49 0.94
N GLU A 151 -20.30 -3.20 1.17
CA GLU A 151 -20.74 -1.94 1.81
C GLU A 151 -20.21 -1.80 3.24
N GLN A 152 -20.15 -2.90 4.01
CA GLN A 152 -19.55 -2.90 5.35
C GLN A 152 -18.03 -2.70 5.33
N GLU A 153 -17.33 -3.18 4.31
CA GLU A 153 -15.90 -2.94 4.12
C GLU A 153 -15.62 -1.48 3.75
N GLU A 154 -16.38 -0.91 2.82
CA GLU A 154 -16.31 0.51 2.47
C GLU A 154 -16.59 1.41 3.68
N ALA A 155 -17.61 1.08 4.48
CA ALA A 155 -17.91 1.82 5.70
C ALA A 155 -16.78 1.75 6.73
N ARG A 156 -16.12 0.58 6.87
CA ARG A 156 -14.96 0.41 7.75
C ARG A 156 -13.76 1.20 7.26
N GLN A 157 -13.47 1.16 5.96
CA GLN A 157 -12.39 1.93 5.35
C GLN A 157 -12.63 3.43 5.51
N ALA A 158 -13.85 3.91 5.24
CA ALA A 158 -14.20 5.32 5.44
C ALA A 158 -14.05 5.76 6.90
N ALA A 159 -14.40 4.90 7.86
CA ALA A 159 -14.19 5.17 9.28
C ALA A 159 -12.70 5.23 9.64
N GLU A 160 -11.88 4.30 9.13
CA GLU A 160 -10.43 4.29 9.34
C GLU A 160 -9.75 5.51 8.71
N GLU A 161 -10.15 5.91 7.50
CA GLU A 161 -9.67 7.12 6.83
C GLU A 161 -10.03 8.38 7.64
N ALA A 162 -11.24 8.45 8.17
CA ALA A 162 -11.67 9.56 9.02
C ALA A 162 -10.83 9.63 10.32
N GLU A 163 -10.53 8.50 10.95
CA GLU A 163 -9.65 8.42 12.12
C GLU A 163 -8.21 8.80 11.76
N ASN A 164 -7.68 8.31 10.64
CA ASN A 164 -6.35 8.67 10.16
C ASN A 164 -6.25 10.16 9.85
N ALA A 165 -7.28 10.77 9.25
CA ALA A 165 -7.33 12.21 9.02
C ALA A 165 -7.30 13.01 10.33
N LYS A 166 -7.99 12.54 11.39
CA LYS A 166 -7.90 13.15 12.74
C LYS A 166 -6.49 13.02 13.32
N ARG A 167 -5.87 11.85 13.20
CA ARG A 167 -4.49 11.61 13.67
C ARG A 167 -3.48 12.53 12.96
N LEU A 168 -3.58 12.66 11.65
CA LEU A 168 -2.71 13.56 10.87
C LEU A 168 -2.88 15.03 11.27
N LYS A 169 -4.13 15.48 11.49
CA LYS A 169 -4.38 16.84 12.03
C LYS A 169 -3.73 17.03 13.39
N ARG A 170 -3.79 16.03 14.28
CA ARG A 170 -3.16 16.09 15.60
C ARG A 170 -1.64 16.15 15.52
N ILE A 171 -1.03 15.36 14.64
CA ILE A 171 0.42 15.40 14.39
C ILE A 171 0.83 16.79 13.90
N ALA A 172 0.11 17.35 12.91
CA ALA A 172 0.40 18.69 12.39
C ALA A 172 0.30 19.79 13.48
N GLN A 173 -0.68 19.70 14.38
CA GLN A 173 -0.79 20.60 15.52
C GLN A 173 0.42 20.49 16.47
N LEU A 174 0.80 19.28 16.85
CA LEU A 174 1.94 19.03 17.73
C LEU A 174 3.26 19.49 17.09
N GLU A 175 3.43 19.31 15.79
CA GLU A 175 4.59 19.82 15.07
C GLU A 175 4.66 21.35 15.07
N ALA A 176 3.51 22.03 14.92
CA ALA A 176 3.44 23.48 15.00
C ALA A 176 3.77 23.98 16.42
N GLU A 177 3.28 23.30 17.46
CA GLU A 177 3.63 23.59 18.86
C GLU A 177 5.13 23.40 19.11
N LEU A 178 5.72 22.28 18.67
CA LEU A 178 7.16 22.03 18.79
C LEU A 178 7.98 23.09 18.05
N ARG A 179 7.55 23.53 16.87
CA ARG A 179 8.21 24.59 16.11
C ARG A 179 8.15 25.93 16.86
N SER A 180 7.01 26.28 17.44
CA SER A 180 6.82 27.48 18.27
C SER A 180 7.72 27.45 19.51
N LEU A 181 7.73 26.32 20.23
CA LEU A 181 8.58 26.14 21.41
C LEU A 181 10.07 26.20 21.06
N ARG A 182 10.50 25.55 19.97
CA ARG A 182 11.88 25.65 19.47
C ARG A 182 12.26 27.09 19.11
N GLY A 183 11.35 27.85 18.50
CA GLY A 183 11.54 29.28 18.22
C GLY A 183 11.70 30.12 19.48
N LYS A 184 10.88 29.86 20.50
CA LYS A 184 10.96 30.54 21.82
C LYS A 184 12.27 30.22 22.53
N VAL A 185 12.68 28.95 22.59
CA VAL A 185 13.96 28.53 23.18
C VAL A 185 15.16 29.13 22.43
N ARG A 186 15.10 29.24 21.09
CA ARG A 186 16.16 29.88 20.33
C ARG A 186 16.28 31.38 20.65
N ARG A 187 15.16 32.08 20.89
CA ARG A 187 15.15 33.50 21.26
C ARG A 187 15.69 33.76 22.67
N THR A 188 15.51 32.82 23.60
CA THR A 188 16.06 32.95 24.97
C THR A 188 17.51 32.46 25.10
N LYS A 189 18.09 31.88 24.04
CA LYS A 189 19.51 31.47 23.98
C LYS A 189 20.48 32.62 23.72
N THR A 190 20.03 33.88 23.79
CA THR A 190 20.94 34.98 24.11
C THR A 190 21.23 34.83 25.60
N ALA A 191 22.30 34.11 25.92
CA ALA A 191 22.80 34.03 27.29
C ALA A 191 22.83 35.47 27.85
N PRO A 192 22.25 35.75 29.03
CA PRO A 192 22.46 37.04 29.66
C PRO A 192 23.97 37.27 29.68
N THR A 193 24.42 38.45 29.27
CA THR A 193 25.83 38.84 29.35
C THR A 193 26.25 38.73 30.82
N LEU A 194 26.78 37.56 31.18
CA LEU A 194 27.37 37.29 32.48
C LEU A 194 28.63 38.15 32.56
N GLY A 195 28.48 39.29 33.23
CA GLY A 195 29.57 40.21 33.54
C GLY A 195 29.51 41.54 32.78
N ALA A 196 30.36 42.46 33.24
CA ALA A 196 30.50 43.78 32.65
C ALA A 196 30.87 43.72 31.15
N PRO A 197 30.44 44.73 30.36
CA PRO A 197 30.75 44.79 28.94
C PRO A 197 32.27 44.76 28.72
N ALA A 198 32.73 43.94 27.77
CA ALA A 198 34.15 43.71 27.51
C ALA A 198 35.02 44.98 27.36
N PRO A 199 34.53 46.10 26.76
CA PRO A 199 35.27 47.36 26.74
C PRO A 199 35.59 47.91 28.14
N LYS A 200 34.66 47.80 29.08
CA LYS A 200 34.82 48.29 30.47
C LYS A 200 35.88 47.49 31.23
N VAL A 201 35.85 46.16 31.07
CA VAL A 201 36.86 45.26 31.68
C VAL A 201 38.26 45.54 31.12
N ARG A 202 38.37 45.83 29.82
CA ARG A 202 39.65 46.18 29.16
C ARG A 202 40.20 47.53 29.64
N GLN A 203 39.32 48.52 29.80
CA GLN A 203 39.71 49.83 30.32
C GLN A 203 40.25 49.70 31.75
N TRP A 204 39.53 48.99 32.62
CA TRP A 204 39.99 48.71 33.98
C TRP A 204 41.32 47.93 34.02
N ALA A 205 41.49 46.93 33.15
CA ALA A 205 42.74 46.17 33.07
C ALA A 205 43.92 47.06 32.66
N LYS A 206 43.71 47.99 31.72
CA LYS A 206 44.71 48.98 31.32
C LYS A 206 45.08 49.92 32.47
N GLU A 207 44.10 50.40 33.23
CA GLU A 207 44.30 51.25 34.40
C GLU A 207 45.02 50.51 35.54
N SER A 208 44.77 49.21 35.68
CA SER A 208 45.38 48.34 36.70
C SER A 208 46.72 47.72 36.28
N GLY A 209 47.21 48.04 35.08
CA GLY A 209 48.47 47.50 34.54
C GLY A 209 48.43 46.00 34.18
N ILE A 210 47.24 45.41 34.03
CA ILE A 210 47.05 43.99 33.67
C ILE A 210 47.02 43.85 32.15
N GLU A 211 47.85 42.96 31.61
CA GLU A 211 47.91 42.70 30.17
C GLU A 211 46.59 42.08 29.65
N CYS A 212 45.92 42.80 28.74
CA CYS A 212 44.71 42.33 28.08
C CYS A 212 44.81 42.59 26.57
N PRO A 213 44.47 41.62 25.70
CA PRO A 213 44.47 41.81 24.25
C PRO A 213 43.58 42.99 23.83
N ALA A 214 43.97 43.77 22.82
CA ALA A 214 43.21 44.95 22.35
C ALA A 214 41.88 44.61 21.65
N PHE A 215 41.77 43.42 21.08
CA PHE A 215 40.56 42.91 20.41
C PHE A 215 40.22 41.48 20.87
N GLY A 216 39.03 40.98 20.54
CA GLY A 216 38.64 39.58 20.78
C GLY A 216 38.03 39.27 22.16
N LYS A 217 38.18 38.03 22.62
CA LYS A 217 37.64 37.57 23.91
C LYS A 217 38.55 38.02 25.06
N VAL A 218 37.98 38.59 26.12
CA VAL A 218 38.74 38.93 27.34
C VAL A 218 39.16 37.63 28.05
N PRO A 219 40.45 37.43 28.38
CA PRO A 219 40.89 36.26 29.12
C PRO A 219 40.14 36.10 30.44
N ALA A 220 39.82 34.86 30.83
CA ALA A 220 39.05 34.58 32.06
C ALA A 220 39.71 35.22 33.30
N ARG A 221 41.04 35.12 33.41
CA ARG A 221 41.83 35.73 34.49
C ARG A 221 41.56 37.23 34.69
N VAL A 222 41.43 37.98 33.59
CA VAL A 222 41.18 39.44 33.65
C VAL A 222 39.73 39.72 34.08
N ARG A 223 38.79 38.88 33.63
CA ARG A 223 37.38 39.00 34.00
C ARG A 223 37.14 38.64 35.47
N ASP A 224 37.75 37.56 35.95
CA ASP A 224 37.66 37.15 37.36
C ASP A 224 38.26 38.20 38.29
N ALA A 225 39.38 38.84 37.90
CA ALA A 225 40.00 39.92 38.67
C ALA A 225 39.13 41.19 38.68
N TYR A 226 38.48 41.52 37.56
CA TYR A 226 37.52 42.62 37.48
C TYR A 226 36.31 42.38 38.38
N ASP A 227 35.72 41.18 38.30
CA ASP A 227 34.57 40.78 39.09
C ASP A 227 34.94 40.75 40.58
N ALA A 228 36.12 40.26 40.96
CA ALA A 228 36.60 40.30 42.35
C ALA A 228 36.78 41.73 42.89
N ALA A 229 37.26 42.67 42.06
CA ALA A 229 37.42 44.07 42.43
C ALA A 229 36.08 44.82 42.56
N HIS A 230 35.03 44.39 41.85
CA HIS A 230 33.73 45.07 41.80
C HIS A 230 32.60 44.31 42.50
N ALA A 231 32.81 43.08 42.96
CA ALA A 231 31.85 42.32 43.77
C ALA A 231 31.89 42.70 45.26
N ALA A 232 32.91 43.43 45.70
CA ALA A 232 33.10 43.86 47.09
C ALA A 232 32.54 45.26 47.40
N ALA A 233 31.76 45.86 46.48
CA ALA A 233 31.10 47.16 46.62
C ALA A 233 29.59 47.00 46.46
#